data_AF-A0A957BWH0-F1
#
_entry.id   AF-A0A957BWH0-F1
#
_cell.length_a   1.000
_cell.length_b   1.000
_cell.length_c   1.000
_cell.angle_alpha   90.00
_cell.angle_beta   90.00
_cell.angle_gamma   90.00
#
_symmetry.space_group_name_H-M   'P 1'
#
loop_
_entity.id
_entity.type
_entity.pdbx_description
1 polymer ?
#
loop_
_entity_poly.entity_id
_entity_poly.type
_entity_poly.pdbx_seq_one_letter_code
_entity_poly.pdbx_strand_id
1 'polypeptide(L)'
;MKDKRSEPSVLTDDSDPLHEPGKRRRPFWVWAAAFMWLIALLILLEYTLSSFAEYEPQAGVLAGALGFGLLLAGLIIILVRSTAGYTTQTPLARPNRP
;
A
#
# COMPACT_ATOMS: atom_id res chain seq x y z
N MET A 1 -41.21 52.16 26.87
CA MET A 1 -40.09 52.43 25.95
C MET A 1 -39.10 51.27 26.06
N LYS A 2 -39.22 50.35 25.10
CA LYS A 2 -38.33 49.26 24.64
C LYS A 2 -37.71 48.27 25.64
N ASP A 3 -38.18 47.04 25.49
CA ASP A 3 -37.71 45.76 26.01
C ASP A 3 -36.21 45.51 25.80
N LYS A 4 -35.56 44.92 26.82
CA LYS A 4 -34.30 44.19 26.69
C LYS A 4 -34.55 42.70 26.90
N ARG A 5 -35.18 42.08 25.91
CA ARG A 5 -35.16 40.63 25.70
C ARG A 5 -33.90 40.34 24.88
N SER A 6 -32.81 40.01 25.56
CA SER A 6 -31.59 39.50 24.92
C SER A 6 -31.57 37.99 25.08
N GLU A 7 -31.58 37.35 23.92
CA GLU A 7 -31.77 35.94 23.68
C GLU A 7 -30.65 35.07 24.28
N PRO A 8 -30.93 33.80 24.59
CA PRO A 8 -29.94 32.84 25.04
C PRO A 8 -28.94 32.58 23.91
N SER A 9 -27.68 32.92 24.11
CA SER A 9 -26.59 32.50 23.25
C SER A 9 -26.41 30.99 23.37
N VAL A 10 -27.13 30.27 22.53
CA VAL A 10 -26.78 28.92 22.06
C VAL A 10 -25.42 29.08 21.38
N LEU A 11 -24.35 28.95 22.18
CA LEU A 11 -23.01 28.83 21.66
C LEU A 11 -22.87 27.39 21.18
N THR A 12 -22.94 27.26 19.87
CA THR A 12 -22.56 26.11 19.07
C THR A 12 -21.35 25.39 19.65
N ASP A 13 -21.60 24.12 19.93
CA ASP A 13 -20.72 22.98 19.72
C ASP A 13 -19.68 23.25 18.60
N ASP A 14 -18.45 23.59 18.98
CA ASP A 14 -17.27 23.67 18.11
C ASP A 14 -16.00 23.27 18.89
N SER A 15 -16.17 22.44 19.92
CA SER A 15 -15.07 21.76 20.58
C SER A 15 -15.09 20.29 20.17
N ASP A 16 -14.79 20.05 18.90
CA ASP A 16 -14.36 18.75 18.40
C ASP A 16 -12.82 18.79 18.26
N PRO A 17 -12.06 18.78 19.37
CA PRO A 17 -10.62 18.74 19.29
C PRO A 17 -10.21 17.33 18.89
N LEU A 18 -9.48 17.23 17.78
CA LEU A 18 -8.55 16.14 17.56
C LEU A 18 -9.21 14.78 17.31
N HIS A 19 -10.00 14.68 16.24
CA HIS A 19 -9.84 13.52 15.37
C HIS A 19 -8.44 13.60 14.73
N GLU A 20 -7.42 13.27 15.53
CA GLU A 20 -6.10 12.84 15.07
C GLU A 20 -6.33 11.95 13.84
N PRO A 21 -5.79 12.29 12.66
CA PRO A 21 -5.92 11.42 11.50
C PRO A 21 -5.20 10.13 11.86
N GLY A 22 -5.99 9.14 12.29
CA GLY A 22 -5.53 7.89 12.86
C GLY A 22 -4.40 7.38 11.99
N LYS A 23 -3.18 7.43 12.54
CA LYS A 23 -1.97 6.89 11.93
C LYS A 23 -2.39 5.58 11.30
N ARG A 24 -2.51 5.58 9.97
CA ARG A 24 -2.87 4.39 9.19
C ARG A 24 -1.71 3.44 9.39
N ARG A 25 -1.73 2.71 10.50
CA ARG A 25 -0.76 1.68 10.84
C ARG A 25 -0.81 0.77 9.64
N ARG A 26 0.22 0.84 8.79
CA ARG A 26 0.34 -0.10 7.68
C ARG A 26 0.21 -1.48 8.33
N PRO A 27 -0.78 -2.28 7.95
CA PRO A 27 -1.10 -3.48 8.70
C PRO A 27 0.17 -4.32 8.71
N PHE A 28 0.64 -4.69 9.90
CA PHE A 28 1.83 -5.50 10.13
C PHE A 28 1.86 -6.73 9.20
N TRP A 29 0.68 -7.25 8.86
CA TRP A 29 0.40 -8.26 7.85
C TRP A 29 1.06 -8.03 6.48
N VAL A 30 1.21 -6.80 6.01
CA VAL A 30 1.87 -6.51 4.72
C VAL A 30 3.37 -6.80 4.81
N TRP A 31 3.99 -6.48 5.94
CA TRP A 31 5.40 -6.79 6.18
C TRP A 31 5.62 -8.29 6.36
N ALA A 32 4.73 -8.97 7.10
CA ALA A 32 4.76 -10.42 7.23
C ALA A 32 4.59 -11.13 5.88
N ALA A 33 3.67 -10.66 5.03
CA ALA A 33 3.46 -11.20 3.69
C ALA A 33 4.69 -11.00 2.79
N ALA A 34 5.33 -9.83 2.84
CA ALA A 34 6.57 -9.57 2.10
C ALA A 34 7.73 -10.46 2.56
N PHE A 35 7.84 -10.70 3.87
CA PHE A 35 8.85 -11.58 4.43
C PHE A 35 8.62 -13.05 4.04
N MET A 36 7.38 -13.53 4.14
CA MET A 36 6.99 -14.88 3.68
C MET A 36 7.24 -15.07 2.18
N TRP A 37 6.97 -14.04 1.38
CA TRP A 37 7.26 -14.07 -0.05
C TRP A 37 8.76 -14.17 -0.34
N LEU A 38 9.60 -13.46 0.41
CA LEU A 38 11.05 -13.53 0.28
C LEU A 38 11.60 -14.89 0.72
N ILE A 39 11.07 -15.48 1.79
CA ILE A 39 11.41 -16.85 2.21
C ILE A 39 11.05 -17.85 1.11
N ALA A 40 9.86 -17.74 0.52
CA ALA A 40 9.43 -18.63 -0.56
C ALA A 40 10.38 -18.55 -1.77
N LEU A 41 10.84 -17.35 -2.14
CA LEU A 41 11.85 -17.16 -3.18
C LEU A 41 13.20 -17.80 -2.84
N LEU A 42 13.66 -17.67 -1.59
CA LEU A 42 14.91 -18.30 -1.14
C LEU A 42 14.84 -19.83 -1.20
N ILE A 43 13.74 -20.42 -0.73
CA ILE A 43 13.52 -21.86 -0.79
C ILE A 43 13.49 -22.35 -2.26
N LEU A 44 12.79 -21.62 -3.14
CA LEU A 44 12.75 -21.96 -4.56
C LEU A 44 14.12 -21.83 -5.24
N LEU A 45 14.91 -20.81 -4.87
CA LEU A 45 16.26 -20.62 -5.39
C LEU A 45 17.19 -21.74 -4.93
N GLU A 46 17.14 -22.10 -3.65
CA GLU A 46 17.93 -23.20 -3.09
C GLU A 46 17.56 -24.53 -3.76
N TYR A 47 16.27 -24.81 -3.91
CA TYR A 47 15.79 -25.99 -4.63
C TYR A 47 16.25 -26.02 -6.09
N THR A 48 16.19 -24.87 -6.77
CA THR A 48 16.67 -24.75 -8.15
C THR A 48 18.15 -25.08 -8.24
N LEU A 49 18.98 -24.50 -7.36
CA LEU A 49 20.42 -24.75 -7.32
C LEU A 49 20.74 -26.21 -6.97
N SER A 50 20.03 -26.80 -6.00
CA SER A 50 20.19 -28.20 -5.62
C SER A 50 19.81 -29.14 -6.77
N SER A 51 18.73 -28.84 -7.49
CA SER A 51 18.26 -29.63 -8.63
C SER A 51 19.24 -29.61 -9.80
N PHE A 52 19.90 -28.47 -10.05
CA PHE A 52 21.00 -28.41 -11.02
C PHE A 52 22.23 -29.20 -10.57
N ALA A 53 22.52 -29.23 -9.27
CA ALA A 53 23.62 -30.03 -8.72
C ALA A 53 23.36 -31.55 -8.82
N GLU A 54 22.09 -31.97 -8.76
CA GLU A 54 21.67 -33.37 -8.87
C GLU A 54 21.47 -33.85 -10.32
N TYR A 55 21.81 -33.04 -11.32
CA TYR A 55 21.62 -33.37 -12.75
C TYR A 55 20.16 -33.67 -13.16
N GLU A 56 19.18 -33.07 -12.47
CA GLU A 56 17.76 -33.09 -12.87
C GLU A 56 17.32 -31.72 -13.43
N PRO A 57 17.79 -31.33 -14.63
CA PRO A 57 17.59 -29.98 -15.15
C PRO A 57 16.11 -29.62 -15.39
N GLN A 58 15.23 -30.61 -15.58
CA GLN A 58 13.80 -30.35 -15.77
C GLN A 58 13.14 -29.78 -14.50
N ALA A 59 13.49 -30.31 -13.33
CA ALA A 59 12.97 -29.82 -12.06
C ALA A 59 13.52 -28.42 -11.73
N GLY A 60 14.81 -28.20 -11.98
CA GLY A 60 15.46 -26.90 -11.80
C GLY A 60 14.89 -25.82 -12.71
N VAL A 61 14.62 -26.12 -13.99
CA VAL A 61 14.00 -25.16 -14.92
C VAL A 61 12.58 -24.81 -14.50
N LEU A 62 11.79 -25.78 -14.05
CA LEU A 62 10.41 -25.53 -13.60
C LEU A 62 10.39 -24.66 -12.33
N ALA A 63 11.24 -24.99 -11.35
CA ALA A 63 11.39 -24.21 -10.12
C ALA A 63 11.91 -22.79 -10.39
N GLY A 64 12.90 -22.65 -11.28
CA GLY A 64 13.42 -21.37 -11.70
C GLY A 64 12.35 -20.52 -12.41
N ALA A 65 11.56 -21.11 -13.30
CA ALA A 65 10.46 -20.42 -13.99
C ALA A 65 9.37 -19.96 -13.02
N LEU A 66 8.98 -20.80 -12.06
CA LEU A 66 8.04 -20.44 -10.99
C LEU A 66 8.60 -19.32 -10.11
N GLY A 67 9.86 -19.41 -9.72
CA GLY A 67 10.53 -18.40 -8.89
C GLY A 67 10.63 -17.06 -9.59
N PHE A 68 11.04 -17.06 -10.86
CA PHE A 68 11.11 -15.86 -11.68
C PHE A 68 9.72 -15.25 -11.89
N GLY A 69 8.69 -16.08 -12.14
CA GLY A 69 7.30 -15.63 -12.26
C GLY A 69 6.79 -14.96 -10.98
N LEU A 70 7.06 -15.55 -9.82
CA LEU A 70 6.71 -14.95 -8.52
C LEU A 70 7.43 -13.62 -8.30
N LEU A 71 8.72 -13.55 -8.65
CA LEU A 71 9.53 -12.34 -8.53
C LEU A 71 8.97 -11.21 -9.40
N LEU A 72 8.66 -11.52 -10.67
CA LEU A 72 8.10 -10.57 -11.62
C LEU A 72 6.73 -10.07 -11.16
N ALA A 73 5.87 -10.96 -10.67
CA ALA A 73 4.55 -10.61 -10.14
C ALA A 73 4.66 -9.65 -8.94
N GLY A 74 5.56 -9.94 -7.99
CA GLY A 74 5.84 -9.04 -6.86
C GLY A 74 6.35 -7.68 -7.31
N LEU A 75 7.26 -7.65 -8.29
CA LEU A 75 7.79 -6.40 -8.86
C LEU A 75 6.69 -5.56 -9.53
N ILE A 76 5.79 -6.19 -10.30
CA ILE A 76 4.66 -5.51 -10.94
C ILE A 76 3.75 -4.87 -9.88
N ILE A 77 3.42 -5.58 -8.80
CA ILE A 77 2.59 -5.04 -7.71
C ILE A 77 3.25 -3.81 -7.08
N ILE A 78 4.57 -3.84 -6.85
CA ILE A 78 5.32 -2.72 -6.32
C ILE A 78 5.31 -1.53 -7.30
N LEU A 79 5.51 -1.79 -8.60
CA LEU A 79 5.50 -0.77 -9.64
C LEU A 79 4.13 -0.09 -9.76
N VAL A 80 3.04 -0.88 -9.83
CA VAL A 80 1.67 -0.37 -9.93
C VAL A 80 1.32 0.48 -8.70
N ARG A 81 1.74 0.03 -7.51
CA ARG A 81 1.54 0.80 -6.27
C ARG A 81 2.35 2.10 -6.27
N SER A 82 3.52 2.12 -6.89
CA SER A 82 4.35 3.31 -7.05
C SER A 82 3.72 4.30 -8.04
N THR A 83 3.27 3.83 -9.22
CA THR A 83 2.70 4.68 -10.28
C THR A 83 1.38 5.34 -9.87
N ALA A 84 0.53 4.63 -9.11
CA ALA A 84 -0.72 5.17 -8.58
C ALA A 84 -0.52 6.39 -7.65
N GLY A 85 0.68 6.58 -7.08
CA GLY A 85 1.02 7.76 -6.28
C GLY A 85 1.31 9.01 -7.11
N TYR A 86 1.67 8.88 -8.39
CA TYR A 86 2.07 10.03 -9.22
C TYR A 86 0.89 10.65 -10.00
N THR A 87 -0.24 9.97 -10.14
CA THR A 87 -1.37 10.43 -10.97
C THR A 87 -2.31 11.40 -10.24
N THR A 88 -2.10 11.69 -8.96
CA THR A 88 -3.03 12.50 -8.14
C THR A 88 -2.65 13.98 -8.02
N GLN A 89 -1.67 14.48 -8.79
CA GLN A 89 -1.25 15.89 -8.77
C GLN A 89 -1.54 16.67 -10.06
N THR A 90 -2.71 16.52 -10.66
CA THR A 90 -3.26 17.55 -11.55
C THR A 90 -4.14 18.49 -10.74
N PRO A 91 -3.61 19.61 -10.21
CA PRO A 91 -4.48 20.65 -9.65
C PRO A 91 -5.40 21.10 -10.78
N LEU A 92 -6.70 20.80 -10.64
CA LEU A 92 -7.73 21.30 -11.53
C LEU A 92 -7.62 22.83 -11.55
N ALA A 93 -7.13 23.36 -12.69
CA ALA A 93 -7.14 24.78 -12.96
C ALA A 93 -8.58 25.28 -12.78
N ARG A 94 -8.82 26.01 -11.69
CA ARG A 94 -10.12 26.60 -11.36
C ARG A 94 -10.47 27.59 -12.48
N PRO A 95 -11.50 27.35 -13.32
CA PRO A 95 -11.88 28.32 -14.33
C PRO A 95 -12.42 29.55 -13.61
N ASN A 96 -11.76 30.68 -13.88
CA ASN A 96 -12.14 32.02 -13.44
C ASN A 96 -13.57 32.29 -13.95
N ARG A 97 -14.54 32.41 -13.04
CA ARG A 97 -15.91 32.81 -13.40
C ARG A 97 -15.94 34.33 -13.57
N PRO A 98 -16.33 34.86 -14.74
CA PRO A 98 -16.75 36.26 -14.86
C PRO A 98 -18.10 36.50 -14.17
#